data_AF-B7FGD0-F1
#
_entry.id   AF-B7FGD0-F1
#
_cell.length_a   1.000
_cell.length_b   1.000
_cell.length_c   1.000
_cell.angle_alpha   90.00
_cell.angle_beta   90.00
_cell.angle_gamma   90.00
#
_symmetry.space_group_name_H-M   'P 1'
#
loop_
_entity.id
_entity.type
_entity.pdbx_description
1 polymer ?
#
loop_
_entity_poly.entity_id
_entity_poly.type
_entity_poly.pdbx_seq_one_letter_code
_entity_poly.pdbx_strand_id
1 'polypeptide(L)'
;MVGKTLAIMGFGKVGSEVARRAKGLGMNVIAHDPYAPADRARAVGVELVSFDQAITTADFISLHMPLTPTTNKVFNDNTFAKMKNGVRIINVARGGVIDEDALVKALDSGIVAQAALDVFTEEPPAKDSKLVQHENVIATPHLGASTKEAQEGVAIEIAEAVVGALNGELSATAVNAPMVAPEVLSELAPYVVLAEKLGRLAVQLVSGGSGIQSVKVVYRSARGPDDLDTRLFRAMITKGIIEPKKKKK
;
A
#
# COMPACT_ATOMS: atom_id res chain seq x y z
N MET A 1 -11.20 0.51 27.67
CA MET A 1 -10.03 0.49 26.78
C MET A 1 -8.76 0.97 27.49
N VAL A 2 -8.84 1.91 28.42
CA VAL A 2 -7.69 2.36 29.22
C VAL A 2 -6.89 1.18 29.80
N GLY A 3 -5.56 1.21 29.62
CA GLY A 3 -4.62 0.20 30.11
C GLY A 3 -4.60 -1.12 29.33
N LYS A 4 -5.45 -1.28 28.30
CA LYS A 4 -5.44 -2.44 27.41
C LYS A 4 -4.43 -2.27 26.27
N THR A 5 -3.90 -3.39 25.78
CA THR A 5 -2.93 -3.40 24.68
C THR A 5 -3.64 -3.55 23.33
N LEU A 6 -3.40 -2.60 22.42
CA LEU A 6 -3.74 -2.69 21.01
C LEU A 6 -2.47 -3.07 20.21
N ALA A 7 -2.52 -4.19 19.52
CA ALA A 7 -1.55 -4.53 18.48
C ALA A 7 -2.07 -4.09 17.11
N ILE A 8 -1.24 -3.31 16.42
CA ILE A 8 -1.50 -2.84 15.05
C ILE A 8 -0.67 -3.68 14.10
N MET A 9 -1.32 -4.43 13.23
CA MET A 9 -0.66 -5.26 12.24
C MET A 9 -0.57 -4.47 10.94
N GLY A 10 0.62 -4.01 10.56
CA GLY A 10 0.85 -3.06 9.47
C GLY A 10 0.85 -1.61 9.95
N PHE A 11 2.02 -0.96 9.90
CA PHE A 11 2.28 0.38 10.43
C PHE A 11 2.46 1.42 9.31
N GLY A 12 1.58 1.35 8.31
CA GLY A 12 1.49 2.32 7.22
C GLY A 12 0.69 3.59 7.56
N LYS A 13 0.17 4.27 6.53
CA LYS A 13 -0.65 5.49 6.69
C LYS A 13 -1.84 5.27 7.64
N VAL A 14 -2.62 4.22 7.42
CA VAL A 14 -3.82 3.93 8.25
C VAL A 14 -3.43 3.45 9.65
N GLY A 15 -2.54 2.48 9.75
CA GLY A 15 -2.12 1.91 11.04
C GLY A 15 -1.53 2.96 11.99
N SER A 16 -0.71 3.89 11.50
CA SER A 16 -0.17 4.98 12.33
C SER A 16 -1.25 5.96 12.82
N GLU A 17 -2.26 6.24 12.00
CA GLU A 17 -3.41 7.07 12.39
C GLU A 17 -4.32 6.39 13.42
N VAL A 18 -4.48 5.07 13.32
CA VAL A 18 -5.15 4.25 14.35
C VAL A 18 -4.36 4.29 15.65
N ALA A 19 -3.03 4.13 15.59
CA ALA A 19 -2.16 4.19 16.76
C ALA A 19 -2.31 5.51 17.52
N ARG A 20 -2.28 6.63 16.79
CA ARG A 20 -2.43 7.97 17.35
C ARG A 20 -3.77 8.13 18.09
N ARG A 21 -4.87 7.65 17.51
CA ARG A 21 -6.21 7.70 18.14
C ARG A 21 -6.31 6.78 19.35
N ALA A 22 -5.81 5.55 19.25
CA ALA A 22 -5.84 4.57 20.33
C ALA A 22 -5.06 5.04 21.57
N LYS A 23 -3.94 5.74 21.38
CA LYS A 23 -3.22 6.40 22.47
C LYS A 23 -4.03 7.48 23.17
N GLY A 24 -4.76 8.29 22.39
CA GLY A 24 -5.71 9.26 22.95
C GLY A 24 -6.82 8.63 23.80
N LEU A 25 -7.11 7.35 23.58
CA LEU A 25 -8.06 6.54 24.36
C LEU A 25 -7.41 5.84 25.57
N GLY A 26 -6.14 6.12 25.87
CA GLY A 26 -5.40 5.56 27.00
C GLY A 26 -4.97 4.10 26.83
N MET A 27 -4.85 3.62 25.59
CA MET A 27 -4.37 2.27 25.29
C MET A 27 -2.85 2.21 25.22
N ASN A 28 -2.29 1.05 25.57
CA ASN A 28 -0.91 0.71 25.23
C ASN A 28 -0.88 0.26 23.76
N VAL A 29 -0.04 0.86 22.93
CA VAL A 29 -0.03 0.57 21.49
C VAL A 29 1.32 0.01 21.06
N ILE A 30 1.28 -1.20 20.51
CA ILE A 30 2.39 -1.88 19.85
C ILE A 30 2.04 -2.11 18.38
N ALA A 31 3.04 -2.29 17.52
CA ALA A 31 2.81 -2.58 16.13
C ALA A 31 3.75 -3.66 15.59
N HIS A 32 3.27 -4.43 14.63
CA HIS A 32 4.10 -5.33 13.84
C HIS A 32 4.07 -4.88 12.39
N ASP A 33 5.23 -4.49 11.86
CA ASP A 33 5.43 -4.22 10.43
C ASP A 33 6.91 -4.45 10.08
N PRO A 34 7.25 -5.48 9.29
CA PRO A 34 8.64 -5.79 8.94
C PRO A 34 9.30 -4.76 8.02
N TYR A 35 8.52 -3.83 7.45
CA TYR A 35 9.00 -2.82 6.50
C TYR A 35 8.98 -1.40 7.09
N ALA A 36 8.39 -1.20 8.27
CA ALA A 36 8.31 0.12 8.88
C ALA A 36 9.64 0.54 9.54
N PRO A 37 10.13 1.77 9.31
CA PRO A 37 11.28 2.29 10.02
C PRO A 37 10.99 2.44 11.51
N ALA A 38 11.82 1.86 12.38
CA ALA A 38 11.65 1.90 13.83
C ALA A 38 11.58 3.34 14.40
N ASP A 39 12.32 4.28 13.81
CA ASP A 39 12.31 5.69 14.22
C ASP A 39 10.95 6.35 14.02
N ARG A 40 10.23 5.99 12.95
CA ARG A 40 8.90 6.52 12.65
C ARG A 40 7.87 6.05 13.68
N ALA A 41 7.95 4.79 14.11
CA ALA A 41 7.09 4.26 15.15
C ALA A 41 7.39 4.89 16.52
N ARG A 42 8.68 5.00 16.87
CA ARG A 42 9.12 5.64 18.13
C ARG A 42 8.72 7.11 18.23
N ALA A 43 8.74 7.86 17.13
CA ALA A 43 8.34 9.26 17.10
C ALA A 43 6.87 9.48 17.53
N VAL A 44 6.01 8.49 17.29
CA VAL A 44 4.61 8.50 17.78
C VAL A 44 4.43 7.61 19.03
N GLY A 45 5.54 7.20 19.65
CA GLY A 45 5.65 6.39 20.85
C GLY A 45 5.11 4.96 20.70
N VAL A 46 5.11 4.41 19.50
CA VAL A 46 4.72 3.02 19.23
C VAL A 46 5.97 2.16 19.18
N GLU A 47 5.94 1.02 19.85
CA GLU A 47 7.00 0.03 19.78
C GLU A 47 6.73 -0.94 18.63
N LEU A 48 7.73 -1.14 17.76
CA LEU A 48 7.70 -2.22 16.77
C LEU A 48 8.12 -3.52 17.43
N VAL A 49 7.28 -4.55 17.32
CA VAL A 49 7.46 -5.86 17.95
C VAL A 49 7.39 -6.98 16.91
N SER A 50 7.81 -8.18 17.30
CA SER A 50 7.64 -9.38 16.46
C SER A 50 6.15 -9.73 16.30
N PHE A 51 5.82 -10.47 15.25
CA PHE A 51 4.45 -10.96 15.02
C PHE A 51 3.93 -11.77 16.22
N ASP A 52 4.76 -12.70 16.72
CA ASP A 52 4.42 -13.53 17.87
C ASP A 52 4.23 -12.70 19.14
N GLN A 53 5.05 -11.67 19.38
CA GLN A 53 4.87 -10.77 20.53
C GLN A 53 3.57 -9.96 20.40
N ALA A 54 3.23 -9.48 19.20
CA ALA A 54 2.00 -8.74 18.97
C ALA A 54 0.76 -9.57 19.31
N ILE A 55 0.65 -10.79 18.78
CA ILE A 55 -0.55 -11.65 18.96
C ILE A 55 -0.68 -12.20 20.39
N THR A 56 0.43 -12.44 21.09
CA THR A 56 0.42 -13.04 22.44
C THR A 56 0.15 -12.02 23.55
N THR A 57 0.37 -10.73 23.31
CA THR A 57 0.23 -9.68 24.34
C THR A 57 -1.03 -8.83 24.19
N ALA A 58 -1.58 -8.75 22.98
CA ALA A 58 -2.70 -7.88 22.64
C ALA A 58 -4.03 -8.27 23.31
N ASP A 59 -4.77 -7.27 23.79
CA ASP A 59 -6.20 -7.40 24.10
C ASP A 59 -7.07 -7.07 22.87
N PHE A 60 -6.54 -6.25 21.96
CA PHE A 60 -7.15 -5.85 20.70
C PHE A 60 -6.12 -5.99 19.57
N ILE A 61 -6.52 -6.54 18.43
CA ILE A 61 -5.69 -6.64 17.23
C ILE A 61 -6.40 -5.94 16.09
N SER A 62 -5.77 -4.93 15.48
CA SER A 62 -6.30 -4.23 14.31
C SER A 62 -5.43 -4.44 13.09
N LEU A 63 -6.02 -4.95 12.01
CA LEU A 63 -5.30 -5.32 10.79
C LEU A 63 -5.31 -4.18 9.77
N HIS A 64 -4.11 -3.85 9.29
CA HIS A 64 -3.78 -2.81 8.31
C HIS A 64 -2.69 -3.26 7.34
N MET A 65 -2.50 -4.58 7.19
CA MET A 65 -1.53 -5.18 6.27
C MET A 65 -2.15 -5.38 4.88
N PRO A 66 -1.37 -5.28 3.79
CA PRO A 66 -1.83 -5.71 2.47
C PRO A 66 -2.02 -7.23 2.43
N LEU A 67 -2.84 -7.71 1.49
CA LEU A 67 -2.90 -9.12 1.14
C LEU A 67 -1.76 -9.44 0.17
N THR A 68 -0.90 -10.38 0.57
CA THR A 68 0.29 -10.84 -0.15
C THR A 68 0.42 -12.35 0.09
N PRO A 69 1.26 -13.08 -0.66
CA PRO A 69 1.52 -14.50 -0.38
C PRO A 69 1.97 -14.75 1.06
N THR A 70 2.71 -13.82 1.67
CA THR A 70 3.19 -13.92 3.06
C THR A 70 2.16 -13.56 4.13
N THR A 71 1.14 -12.77 3.78
CA THR A 71 0.08 -12.34 4.72
C THR A 71 -1.25 -13.06 4.52
N ASN A 72 -1.36 -13.85 3.45
CA ASN A 72 -2.52 -14.69 3.18
C ASN A 72 -2.70 -15.72 4.30
N LYS A 73 -3.87 -15.69 4.94
CA LYS A 73 -4.25 -16.55 6.07
C LYS A 73 -3.20 -16.59 7.18
N VAL A 74 -2.52 -15.47 7.39
CA VAL A 74 -1.52 -15.36 8.47
C VAL A 74 -2.20 -15.44 9.85
N PHE A 75 -3.47 -15.04 9.94
CA PHE A 75 -4.33 -15.32 11.08
C PHE A 75 -5.11 -16.61 10.83
N ASN A 76 -4.66 -17.71 11.41
CA ASN A 76 -5.18 -19.08 11.23
C ASN A 76 -5.28 -19.80 12.58
N ASP A 77 -5.70 -21.07 12.57
CA ASP A 77 -5.87 -21.91 13.78
C ASP A 77 -4.63 -21.86 14.70
N ASN A 78 -3.42 -21.98 14.16
CA ASN A 78 -2.17 -21.93 14.94
C ASN A 78 -1.91 -20.55 15.55
N THR A 79 -2.30 -19.49 14.85
CA THR A 79 -2.11 -18.12 15.31
C THR A 79 -3.12 -17.78 16.40
N PHE A 80 -4.39 -18.16 16.23
CA PHE A 80 -5.42 -17.98 17.25
C PHE A 80 -5.09 -18.74 18.53
N ALA A 81 -4.54 -19.95 18.43
CA ALA A 81 -4.13 -20.75 19.60
C ALA A 81 -3.07 -20.08 20.49
N LYS A 82 -2.30 -19.11 19.97
CA LYS A 82 -1.30 -18.35 20.74
C LYS A 82 -1.86 -17.08 21.38
N MET A 83 -3.06 -16.67 21.01
CA MET A 83 -3.62 -15.40 21.47
C MET A 83 -4.12 -15.48 22.90
N LYS A 84 -4.29 -14.31 23.51
CA LYS A 84 -5.01 -14.20 24.78
C LYS A 84 -6.48 -14.58 24.57
N ASN A 85 -7.01 -15.40 25.49
CA ASN A 85 -8.45 -15.68 25.52
C ASN A 85 -9.25 -14.38 25.69
N GLY A 86 -10.30 -14.24 24.90
CA GLY A 86 -11.15 -13.06 24.85
C GLY A 86 -10.54 -11.87 24.08
N VAL A 87 -9.56 -12.09 23.21
CA VAL A 87 -9.02 -11.04 22.33
C VAL A 87 -10.12 -10.52 21.39
N ARG A 88 -10.04 -9.25 21.01
CA ARG A 88 -10.93 -8.66 19.98
C ARG A 88 -10.16 -8.34 18.72
N ILE A 89 -10.72 -8.68 17.57
CA ILE A 89 -10.04 -8.55 16.27
C ILE A 89 -10.81 -7.61 15.36
N ILE A 90 -10.09 -6.73 14.67
CA ILE A 90 -10.64 -5.79 13.70
C ILE A 90 -9.90 -5.99 12.38
N ASN A 91 -10.63 -6.30 11.30
CA ASN A 91 -10.09 -6.33 9.95
C ASN A 91 -10.84 -5.35 9.05
N VAL A 92 -10.17 -4.25 8.73
CA VAL A 92 -10.63 -3.21 7.81
C VAL A 92 -9.63 -3.00 6.67
N ALA A 93 -8.77 -3.98 6.42
CA ALA A 93 -7.68 -3.89 5.46
C ALA A 93 -7.99 -4.67 4.19
N ARG A 94 -7.86 -6.00 4.25
CA ARG A 94 -8.13 -6.91 3.12
C ARG A 94 -8.71 -8.22 3.62
N GLY A 95 -9.66 -8.75 2.87
CA GLY A 95 -10.09 -10.15 2.99
C GLY A 95 -8.91 -11.10 2.77
N GLY A 96 -9.04 -12.34 3.25
CA GLY A 96 -8.01 -13.37 3.11
C GLY A 96 -6.79 -13.22 4.01
N VAL A 97 -6.58 -12.10 4.72
CA VAL A 97 -5.52 -12.00 5.76
C VAL A 97 -5.83 -12.90 6.95
N ILE A 98 -7.12 -13.05 7.24
CA ILE A 98 -7.66 -14.00 8.21
C ILE A 98 -8.21 -15.21 7.46
N ASP A 99 -7.89 -16.41 7.95
CA ASP A 99 -8.64 -17.61 7.61
C ASP A 99 -10.01 -17.55 8.29
N GLU A 100 -11.05 -17.32 7.50
CA GLU A 100 -12.42 -17.10 8.00
C GLU A 100 -12.98 -18.29 8.76
N ASP A 101 -12.68 -19.52 8.32
CA ASP A 101 -13.12 -20.73 9.02
C ASP A 101 -12.41 -20.88 10.38
N ALA A 102 -11.14 -20.52 10.44
CA ALA A 102 -10.39 -20.51 11.71
C ALA A 102 -10.93 -19.43 12.66
N LEU A 103 -11.33 -18.26 12.12
CA LEU A 103 -11.93 -17.21 12.93
C LEU A 103 -13.27 -17.65 13.53
N VAL A 104 -14.13 -18.34 12.76
CA VAL A 104 -15.39 -18.91 13.28
C VAL A 104 -15.10 -19.84 14.46
N LYS A 105 -14.19 -20.80 14.31
CA LYS A 105 -13.81 -21.70 15.42
C LYS A 105 -13.26 -20.95 16.63
N ALA A 106 -12.46 -19.91 16.39
CA ALA A 106 -11.87 -19.11 17.46
C ALA A 106 -12.92 -18.27 18.21
N LEU A 107 -13.97 -17.83 17.52
CA LEU A 107 -15.15 -17.18 18.11
C LEU A 107 -15.97 -18.18 18.92
N ASP A 108 -16.29 -19.34 18.34
CA ASP A 108 -17.08 -20.40 19.00
C ASP A 108 -16.41 -20.91 20.29
N SER A 109 -15.07 -20.98 20.29
CA SER A 109 -14.27 -21.40 21.45
C SER A 109 -14.00 -20.29 22.47
N GLY A 110 -14.35 -19.04 22.17
CA GLY A 110 -14.13 -17.89 23.05
C GLY A 110 -12.68 -17.39 23.12
N ILE A 111 -11.77 -17.93 22.31
CA ILE A 111 -10.42 -17.38 22.14
C ILE A 111 -10.56 -15.94 21.63
N VAL A 112 -11.37 -15.75 20.58
CA VAL A 112 -11.77 -14.43 20.10
C VAL A 112 -13.12 -14.10 20.72
N ALA A 113 -13.18 -13.05 21.53
CA ALA A 113 -14.45 -12.63 22.14
C ALA A 113 -15.38 -12.01 21.09
N GLN A 114 -14.82 -11.16 20.21
CA GLN A 114 -15.56 -10.45 19.17
C GLN A 114 -14.67 -10.12 17.98
N ALA A 115 -15.26 -10.04 16.79
CA ALA A 115 -14.60 -9.54 15.60
C ALA A 115 -15.40 -8.41 14.93
N ALA A 116 -14.70 -7.43 14.35
CA ALA A 116 -15.28 -6.41 13.49
C ALA A 116 -14.62 -6.51 12.11
N LEU A 117 -15.42 -6.81 11.07
CA LEU A 117 -14.95 -7.13 9.73
C LEU A 117 -15.62 -6.19 8.73
N ASP A 118 -14.81 -5.45 7.97
CA ASP A 118 -15.30 -4.63 6.85
C ASP A 118 -15.00 -5.27 5.49
N VAL A 119 -14.19 -6.33 5.47
CA VAL A 119 -13.63 -6.96 4.27
C VAL A 119 -13.69 -8.47 4.39
N PHE A 120 -13.90 -9.15 3.28
CA PHE A 120 -14.10 -10.60 3.20
C PHE A 120 -13.29 -11.19 2.05
N THR A 121 -12.99 -12.48 2.12
CA THR A 121 -12.20 -13.19 1.10
C THR A 121 -12.91 -13.19 -0.24
N GLU A 122 -14.23 -13.36 -0.22
CA GLU A 122 -15.12 -13.16 -1.36
C GLU A 122 -16.06 -11.99 -1.06
N GLU A 123 -16.15 -11.03 -1.99
CA GLU A 123 -16.99 -9.85 -1.86
C GLU A 123 -17.93 -9.74 -3.08
N PRO A 124 -19.26 -9.76 -2.89
CA PRO A 124 -19.99 -9.82 -1.61
C PRO A 124 -19.92 -11.20 -0.94
N PRO A 125 -19.97 -11.28 0.41
CA PRO A 125 -20.02 -12.56 1.11
C PRO A 125 -21.24 -13.40 0.70
N ALA A 126 -21.08 -14.73 0.77
CA ALA A 126 -22.20 -15.65 0.59
C ALA A 126 -23.33 -15.35 1.60
N LYS A 127 -24.58 -15.59 1.18
CA LYS A 127 -25.77 -15.31 2.02
C LYS A 127 -25.77 -16.10 3.33
N ASP A 128 -25.17 -17.28 3.32
CA ASP A 128 -25.00 -18.19 4.44
C ASP A 128 -23.63 -18.05 5.13
N SER A 129 -22.93 -16.93 4.91
CA SER A 129 -21.65 -16.65 5.57
C SER A 129 -21.79 -16.74 7.08
N LYS A 130 -21.07 -17.72 7.65
CA LYS A 130 -21.04 -17.95 9.11
C LYS A 130 -20.57 -16.71 9.85
N LEU A 131 -19.56 -16.00 9.34
CA LEU A 131 -19.05 -14.79 9.97
C LEU A 131 -20.08 -13.67 9.97
N VAL A 132 -20.77 -13.43 8.85
CA VAL A 132 -21.79 -12.37 8.78
C VAL A 132 -22.98 -12.64 9.71
N GLN A 133 -23.32 -13.92 9.91
CA GLN A 133 -24.43 -14.32 10.77
C GLN A 133 -24.03 -14.53 12.24
N HIS A 134 -22.74 -14.50 12.56
CA HIS A 134 -22.25 -14.79 13.91
C HIS A 134 -22.54 -13.63 14.87
N GLU A 135 -23.16 -13.91 16.02
CA GLU A 135 -23.61 -12.89 16.98
C GLU A 135 -22.49 -11.97 17.53
N ASN A 136 -21.28 -12.53 17.66
CA ASN A 136 -20.08 -11.80 18.11
C ASN A 136 -19.30 -11.13 16.98
N VAL A 137 -19.86 -11.05 15.78
CA VAL A 137 -19.25 -10.39 14.62
C VAL A 137 -20.04 -9.15 14.22
N ILE A 138 -19.34 -8.02 14.10
CA ILE A 138 -19.85 -6.82 13.47
C ILE A 138 -19.34 -6.81 12.04
N ALA A 139 -20.23 -6.89 11.07
CA ALA A 139 -19.91 -6.87 9.65
C ALA A 139 -20.34 -5.56 8.99
N THR A 140 -19.46 -4.95 8.20
CA THR A 140 -19.79 -3.83 7.31
C THR A 140 -19.36 -4.13 5.86
N PRO A 141 -20.08 -3.65 4.84
CA PRO A 141 -19.82 -4.00 3.45
C PRO A 141 -18.76 -3.09 2.81
N HIS A 142 -17.50 -3.24 3.21
CA HIS A 142 -16.34 -2.52 2.65
C HIS A 142 -16.53 -1.00 2.61
N LEU A 143 -16.88 -0.43 3.77
CA LEU A 143 -17.22 0.98 3.94
C LEU A 143 -16.03 1.85 4.40
N GLY A 144 -14.84 1.30 4.60
CA GLY A 144 -13.68 2.03 5.14
C GLY A 144 -13.31 3.33 4.41
N ALA A 145 -13.59 3.42 3.10
CA ALA A 145 -13.38 4.62 2.28
C ALA A 145 -14.69 5.31 1.84
N SER A 146 -15.85 4.86 2.32
CA SER A 146 -17.17 5.32 1.92
C SER A 146 -17.63 6.55 2.72
N THR A 147 -16.76 7.56 2.82
CA THR A 147 -17.05 8.86 3.47
C THR A 147 -16.97 9.99 2.45
N LYS A 148 -17.70 11.09 2.67
CA LYS A 148 -17.69 12.23 1.74
C LYS A 148 -16.29 12.82 1.60
N GLU A 149 -15.60 12.96 2.72
CA GLU A 149 -14.26 13.54 2.81
C GLU A 149 -13.22 12.66 2.10
N ALA A 150 -13.32 11.34 2.21
CA ALA A 150 -12.43 10.42 1.52
C ALA A 150 -12.68 10.44 0.00
N GLN A 151 -13.94 10.44 -0.43
CA GLN A 151 -14.29 10.51 -1.84
C GLN A 151 -13.87 11.84 -2.47
N GLU A 152 -14.04 12.95 -1.76
CA GLU A 152 -13.57 14.27 -2.19
C GLU A 152 -12.04 14.32 -2.29
N GLY A 153 -11.32 13.82 -1.28
CA GLY A 153 -9.86 13.76 -1.30
C GLY A 153 -9.33 12.93 -2.48
N VAL A 154 -9.93 11.76 -2.74
CA VAL A 154 -9.58 10.91 -3.89
C VAL A 154 -9.90 11.61 -5.21
N ALA A 155 -11.04 12.29 -5.31
CA ALA A 155 -11.41 13.03 -6.52
C ALA A 155 -10.41 14.14 -6.84
N ILE A 156 -9.97 14.89 -5.83
CA ILE A 156 -8.95 15.94 -6.00
C ILE A 156 -7.61 15.33 -6.40
N GLU A 157 -7.14 14.29 -5.71
CA GLU A 157 -5.85 13.62 -6.01
C GLU A 157 -5.83 13.08 -7.45
N ILE A 158 -6.92 12.48 -7.91
CA ILE A 158 -7.03 11.99 -9.29
C ILE A 158 -7.08 13.15 -10.29
N ALA A 159 -7.83 14.21 -10.00
CA ALA A 159 -7.92 15.38 -10.88
C ALA A 159 -6.54 16.03 -11.07
N GLU A 160 -5.79 16.23 -9.97
CA GLU A 160 -4.42 16.75 -10.00
C GLU A 160 -3.48 15.83 -10.79
N ALA A 161 -3.55 14.52 -10.55
CA ALA A 161 -2.74 13.54 -11.28
C ALA A 161 -3.02 13.55 -12.79
N VAL A 162 -4.28 13.70 -13.20
CA VAL A 162 -4.67 13.78 -14.62
C VAL A 162 -4.20 15.09 -15.24
N VAL A 163 -4.38 16.23 -14.57
CA VAL A 163 -3.90 17.54 -15.05
C VAL A 163 -2.39 17.52 -15.21
N GLY A 164 -1.65 17.02 -14.22
CA GLY A 164 -0.20 16.87 -14.30
C GLY A 164 0.21 15.99 -15.49
N ALA A 165 -0.43 14.83 -15.66
CA ALA A 165 -0.15 13.94 -16.78
C ALA A 165 -0.42 14.60 -18.15
N LEU A 166 -1.51 15.35 -18.29
CA LEU A 166 -1.84 16.08 -19.53
C LEU A 166 -0.86 17.22 -19.82
N ASN A 167 -0.29 17.84 -18.79
CA ASN A 167 0.79 18.82 -18.90
C ASN A 167 2.16 18.18 -19.17
N GLY A 168 2.24 16.85 -19.23
CA GLY A 168 3.47 16.10 -19.47
C GLY A 168 4.33 15.89 -18.23
N GLU A 169 3.78 16.13 -17.04
CA GLU A 169 4.42 15.83 -15.77
C GLU A 169 4.38 14.33 -15.47
N LEU A 170 5.32 13.87 -14.64
CA LEU A 170 5.34 12.49 -14.17
C LEU A 170 4.37 12.36 -12.99
N SER A 171 3.31 11.58 -13.18
CA SER A 171 2.37 11.30 -12.10
C SER A 171 2.99 10.34 -11.08
N ALA A 172 3.11 10.79 -9.84
CA ALA A 172 3.58 9.97 -8.71
C ALA A 172 2.61 8.80 -8.38
N THR A 173 1.38 8.84 -8.90
CA THR A 173 0.35 7.80 -8.69
C THR A 173 0.21 6.84 -9.87
N ALA A 174 1.07 6.96 -10.90
CA ALA A 174 1.02 6.10 -12.07
C ALA A 174 1.32 4.62 -11.70
N VAL A 175 0.33 3.76 -11.88
CA VAL A 175 0.40 2.33 -11.50
C VAL A 175 1.17 1.46 -12.51
N ASN A 176 1.37 1.97 -13.73
CA ASN A 176 2.00 1.25 -14.84
C ASN A 176 3.23 1.98 -15.42
N ALA A 177 3.71 3.03 -14.74
CA ALA A 177 4.91 3.77 -15.12
C ALA A 177 6.00 3.60 -14.06
N PRO A 178 7.29 3.82 -14.41
CA PRO A 178 8.37 3.79 -13.43
C PRO A 178 8.14 4.82 -12.33
N MET A 179 8.00 4.35 -11.09
CA MET A 179 7.83 5.20 -9.92
C MET A 179 9.20 5.76 -9.50
N VAL A 180 9.35 7.08 -9.56
CA VAL A 180 10.54 7.78 -9.07
C VAL A 180 10.13 8.57 -7.84
N ALA A 181 10.82 8.34 -6.72
CA ALA A 181 10.58 9.07 -5.48
C ALA A 181 10.65 10.60 -5.73
N PRO A 182 9.77 11.43 -5.15
CA PRO A 182 9.72 12.87 -5.41
C PRO A 182 11.08 13.58 -5.25
N GLU A 183 11.86 13.16 -4.24
CA GLU A 183 13.19 13.69 -3.94
C GLU A 183 14.16 13.40 -5.10
N VAL A 184 14.12 12.17 -5.62
CA VAL A 184 14.90 11.74 -6.77
C VAL A 184 14.38 12.41 -8.04
N LEU A 185 13.07 12.58 -8.20
CA LEU A 185 12.47 13.20 -9.36
C LEU A 185 12.92 14.66 -9.54
N SER A 186 13.07 15.40 -8.44
CA SER A 186 13.57 16.79 -8.49
C SER A 186 15.00 16.86 -9.07
N GLU A 187 15.86 15.90 -8.71
CA GLU A 187 17.22 15.78 -9.24
C GLU A 187 17.22 15.25 -10.69
N LEU A 188 16.34 14.30 -11.01
CA LEU A 188 16.28 13.68 -12.33
C LEU A 188 15.54 14.55 -13.35
N ALA A 189 14.73 15.53 -12.94
CA ALA A 189 13.89 16.34 -13.82
C ALA A 189 14.64 16.98 -15.01
N PRO A 190 15.84 17.59 -14.84
CA PRO A 190 16.62 18.10 -15.98
C PRO A 190 17.01 17.00 -16.97
N TYR A 191 17.32 15.80 -16.47
CA TYR A 191 17.74 14.65 -17.26
C TYR A 191 16.56 13.96 -17.96
N VAL A 192 15.35 14.00 -17.38
CA VAL A 192 14.10 13.54 -17.99
C VAL A 192 13.82 14.35 -19.27
N VAL A 193 13.94 15.67 -19.18
CA VAL A 193 13.79 16.58 -20.33
C VAL A 193 14.88 16.34 -21.38
N LEU A 194 16.14 16.14 -20.94
CA LEU A 194 17.25 15.81 -21.84
C LEU A 194 17.01 14.47 -22.57
N ALA A 195 16.60 13.44 -21.85
CA ALA A 195 16.32 12.10 -22.37
C ALA A 195 15.26 12.14 -23.48
N GLU A 196 14.17 12.89 -23.27
CA GLU A 196 13.15 13.12 -24.29
C GLU A 196 13.73 13.82 -25.54
N LYS A 197 14.51 14.90 -25.33
CA LYS A 197 15.14 15.66 -26.42
C LYS A 197 16.15 14.82 -27.21
N LEU A 198 16.93 13.97 -26.54
CA LEU A 198 17.87 13.05 -27.18
C LEU A 198 17.14 12.01 -28.04
N GLY A 199 16.01 11.49 -27.59
CA GLY A 199 15.14 10.63 -28.40
C GLY A 199 14.68 11.32 -29.68
N ARG A 200 14.16 12.55 -29.56
CA ARG A 200 13.73 13.36 -30.72
C ARG A 200 14.89 13.69 -31.67
N LEU A 201 16.06 14.00 -31.13
CA LEU A 201 17.26 14.28 -31.91
C LEU A 201 17.74 13.04 -32.68
N ALA A 202 17.76 11.87 -32.04
CA ALA A 202 18.18 10.63 -32.67
C ALA A 202 17.35 10.32 -33.93
N VAL A 203 16.04 10.54 -33.89
CA VAL A 203 15.14 10.38 -35.06
C VAL A 203 15.47 11.36 -36.20
N GLN A 204 16.08 12.51 -35.91
CA GLN A 204 16.49 13.47 -36.95
C GLN A 204 17.84 13.13 -37.56
N LEU A 205 18.73 12.50 -36.79
CA LEU A 205 20.07 12.11 -37.23
C LEU A 205 20.10 10.78 -37.99
N VAL A 206 19.10 9.91 -37.78
CA VAL A 206 18.96 8.67 -38.53
C VAL A 206 18.45 8.98 -39.94
N SER A 207 19.35 8.89 -40.90
CA SER A 207 19.07 9.03 -42.34
C SER A 207 18.65 7.70 -42.96
N GLY A 208 17.71 7.72 -43.91
CA GLY A 208 17.26 6.55 -44.66
C GLY A 208 15.85 6.07 -44.27
N GLY A 209 15.11 5.55 -45.27
CA GLY A 209 13.69 5.18 -45.12
C GLY A 209 13.38 3.95 -44.27
N SER A 210 14.41 3.28 -43.73
CA SER A 210 14.30 2.00 -43.00
C SER A 210 13.89 2.15 -41.53
N GLY A 211 13.80 3.38 -41.02
CA GLY A 211 13.48 3.66 -39.61
C GLY A 211 14.55 3.20 -38.62
N ILE A 212 14.22 3.32 -37.32
CA ILE A 212 15.09 2.89 -36.21
C ILE A 212 14.84 1.40 -35.92
N GLN A 213 15.88 0.57 -36.06
CA GLN A 213 15.80 -0.88 -35.83
C GLN A 213 16.18 -1.29 -34.39
N SER A 214 17.09 -0.54 -33.77
CA SER A 214 17.50 -0.79 -32.38
C SER A 214 17.96 0.50 -31.71
N VAL A 215 17.85 0.55 -30.38
CA VAL A 215 18.26 1.68 -29.55
C VAL A 215 19.09 1.15 -28.40
N LYS A 216 20.33 1.63 -28.28
CA LYS A 216 21.20 1.35 -27.12
C LYS A 216 21.37 2.63 -26.31
N VAL A 217 20.94 2.60 -25.06
CA VAL A 217 21.10 3.70 -24.11
C VAL A 217 22.19 3.33 -23.11
N VAL A 218 23.15 4.23 -22.89
CA VAL A 218 24.24 4.05 -21.91
C VAL A 218 24.11 5.13 -20.86
N TYR A 219 24.06 4.72 -19.60
CA TYR A 219 23.96 5.61 -18.45
C TYR A 219 25.31 5.69 -17.73
N ARG A 220 25.71 6.89 -17.30
CA ARG A 220 26.83 7.09 -16.39
C ARG A 220 26.36 8.01 -15.27
N SER A 221 26.48 7.55 -14.02
CA SER A 221 26.06 8.28 -12.84
C SER A 221 27.07 8.08 -11.71
N ALA A 222 27.14 9.04 -10.80
CA ALA A 222 27.85 8.89 -9.53
C ALA A 222 27.04 8.08 -8.50
N ARG A 223 25.74 7.84 -8.75
CA ARG A 223 24.86 7.01 -7.92
C ARG A 223 25.14 5.52 -8.11
N GLY A 224 24.91 4.73 -7.05
CA GLY A 224 25.00 3.27 -7.11
C GLY A 224 23.91 2.64 -8.00
N PRO A 225 24.06 1.37 -8.44
CA PRO A 225 23.11 0.70 -9.33
C PRO A 225 21.67 0.65 -8.79
N ASP A 226 21.50 0.59 -7.46
CA ASP A 226 20.21 0.48 -6.78
C ASP A 226 19.54 1.84 -6.50
N ASP A 227 20.23 2.94 -6.78
CA ASP A 227 19.82 4.32 -6.44
C ASP A 227 19.46 5.15 -7.69
N LEU A 228 19.37 4.52 -8.86
CA LEU A 228 18.95 5.15 -10.11
C LEU A 228 18.05 4.23 -10.93
N ASP A 229 16.74 4.44 -10.85
CA ASP A 229 15.81 3.74 -11.73
C ASP A 229 15.89 4.28 -13.18
N THR A 230 16.68 3.60 -14.00
CA THR A 230 16.88 3.96 -15.41
C THR A 230 15.66 3.72 -16.30
N ARG A 231 14.60 3.07 -15.79
CA ARG A 231 13.38 2.81 -16.56
C ARG A 231 12.68 4.11 -16.96
N LEU A 232 12.77 5.15 -16.12
CA LEU A 232 12.22 6.46 -16.44
C LEU A 232 12.91 7.06 -17.67
N PHE A 233 14.24 7.10 -17.70
CA PHE A 233 14.98 7.63 -18.85
C PHE A 233 14.75 6.83 -20.12
N ARG A 234 14.67 5.50 -20.01
CA ARG A 234 14.32 4.64 -21.14
C ARG A 234 12.94 5.00 -21.69
N ALA A 235 11.94 5.20 -20.82
CA ALA A 235 10.60 5.60 -21.24
C ALA A 235 10.60 6.95 -21.96
N MET A 236 11.34 7.94 -21.44
CA MET A 236 11.43 9.27 -22.06
C MET A 236 12.16 9.28 -23.41
N ILE A 237 13.23 8.50 -23.55
CA ILE A 237 13.92 8.32 -24.84
C ILE A 237 12.98 7.67 -25.84
N THR A 238 12.31 6.58 -25.45
CA THR A 238 11.33 5.90 -26.30
C THR A 238 10.21 6.86 -26.70
N LYS A 239 9.67 7.65 -25.77
CA LYS A 239 8.69 8.71 -26.05
C LYS A 239 9.20 9.65 -27.14
N GLY A 240 10.39 10.22 -26.97
CA GLY A 240 10.99 11.13 -27.96
C GLY A 240 11.22 10.47 -29.33
N ILE A 241 11.46 9.16 -29.37
CA ILE A 241 11.65 8.40 -30.61
C ILE A 241 10.33 8.15 -31.35
N ILE A 242 9.27 7.79 -30.63
CA ILE A 242 7.99 7.39 -31.23
C ILE A 242 7.03 8.57 -31.42
N GLU A 243 7.29 9.72 -30.80
CA GLU A 243 6.42 10.87 -30.87
C GLU A 243 6.29 11.37 -32.32
N PRO A 244 5.06 11.51 -32.85
CA PRO A 244 4.86 11.90 -34.23
C PRO A 244 5.41 13.31 -34.48
N LYS A 245 6.24 13.45 -35.52
CA LYS A 245 6.71 14.76 -35.98
C LYS A 245 5.49 15.60 -36.38
N LYS A 246 5.15 16.64 -35.60
CA LYS A 246 4.26 17.70 -36.09
C LYS A 246 4.95 18.34 -37.29
N LYS A 247 4.48 18.04 -38.50
CA LYS A 247 4.83 18.84 -39.69
C LYS A 247 4.32 20.25 -39.40
N LYS A 248 5.22 21.20 -39.14
CA LYS A 248 4.88 22.62 -39.24
C LYS A 248 4.42 22.83 -40.70
N LYS A 249 3.15 23.22 -40.87
CA LYS A 249 2.70 23.84 -42.12
C LYS A 249 3.39 25.19 -42.26
#